data_AF-A0A955Y9U5-F1
#
_entry.id   AF-A0A955Y9U5-F1
#
_cell.length_a   1.000
_cell.length_b   1.000
_cell.length_c   1.000
_cell.angle_alpha   90.00
_cell.angle_beta   90.00
_cell.angle_gamma   90.00
#
_symmetry.space_group_name_H-M   'P 1'
#
loop_
_entity.id
_entity.type
_entity.pdbx_description
1 polymer ?
#
loop_
_entity_poly.entity_id
_entity_poly.type
_entity_poly.pdbx_seq_one_letter_code
_entity_poly.pdbx_strand_id
1 'polypeptide(L)'
;MDRPHNRPRLEILVPASLDDVRCAFEARIRHPACSCEGKFARNHLHVEVASARRHLWSPTLDVTLRETDEGTVLRGRFGPHPNLWTLYVFLYAAAGFVAVVGVSVAMAQLAIGDPLTGLWGLAGASALSLAVWGTAQVGARWGHD
;
A
#
# COMPACT_ATOMS: atom_id res chain seq x y z
N MET A 1 2.71 4.25 28.54
CA MET A 1 3.51 4.57 27.34
C MET A 1 3.05 3.62 26.25
N ASP A 2 2.16 4.10 25.40
CA ASP A 2 1.51 3.26 24.38
C ASP A 2 2.44 3.15 23.16
N ARG A 3 2.71 1.92 22.70
CA ARG A 3 3.61 1.71 21.56
C ARG A 3 2.84 2.06 20.28
N PRO A 4 3.36 2.94 19.40
CA PRO A 4 2.69 3.24 18.14
C PRO A 4 2.63 1.96 17.30
N HIS A 5 1.41 1.48 17.05
CA HIS A 5 1.18 0.29 16.25
C HIS A 5 1.29 0.67 14.77
N ASN A 6 2.07 -0.11 14.00
CA ASN A 6 2.35 0.01 12.55
C ASN A 6 1.09 0.00 11.63
N ARG A 7 -0.12 -0.04 12.20
CA ARG A 7 -1.39 0.19 11.52
C ARG A 7 -2.33 0.83 12.53
N PRO A 8 -2.54 2.16 12.52
CA PRO A 8 -3.49 2.79 13.41
C PRO A 8 -4.86 2.16 13.16
N ARG A 9 -5.36 1.46 14.18
CA ARG A 9 -6.72 0.92 14.20
C ARG A 9 -7.55 1.92 14.97
N LEU A 10 -8.54 2.46 14.30
CA LEU A 10 -9.51 3.34 14.92
C LEU A 10 -10.68 2.47 15.34
N GLU A 11 -11.00 2.42 16.63
CA GLU A 11 -12.21 1.78 17.13
C GLU A 11 -13.03 2.84 17.86
N ILE A 12 -14.18 3.20 17.28
CA ILE A 12 -15.08 4.21 17.85
C ILE A 12 -16.45 3.56 18.03
N LEU A 13 -16.98 3.62 19.25
CA LEU A 13 -18.38 3.31 19.53
C LEU A 13 -19.22 4.56 19.25
N VAL A 14 -20.23 4.44 18.40
CA VAL A 14 -21.23 5.48 18.17
C VAL A 14 -22.56 4.98 18.70
N PRO A 15 -23.19 5.67 19.66
CA PRO A 15 -24.50 5.31 20.20
C PRO A 15 -25.61 5.72 19.21
N ALA A 16 -25.58 5.14 18.01
CA ALA A 16 -26.56 5.32 16.95
C ALA A 16 -26.74 4.01 16.19
N SER A 17 -27.89 3.87 15.53
CA SER A 17 -28.17 2.69 14.69
C SER A 17 -27.24 2.64 13.48
N LEU A 18 -27.02 1.45 12.95
CA LEU A 18 -26.14 1.25 11.79
C LEU A 18 -26.63 2.05 10.56
N ASP A 19 -27.94 2.17 10.38
CA ASP A 19 -28.56 2.92 9.29
C ASP A 19 -28.38 4.44 9.44
N ASP A 20 -28.46 4.97 10.67
CA ASP A 20 -28.23 6.40 10.94
C ASP A 20 -26.78 6.80 10.67
N VAL A 21 -25.83 5.95 11.09
CA VAL A 21 -24.41 6.17 10.82
C VAL A 21 -24.14 6.12 9.31
N ARG A 22 -24.74 5.16 8.60
CA ARG A 22 -24.60 5.08 7.13
C ARG A 22 -25.13 6.34 6.44
N CYS A 23 -26.32 6.79 6.82
CA CYS A 23 -26.95 7.98 6.26
C CYS A 23 -26.09 9.23 6.48
N ALA A 24 -25.54 9.40 7.69
CA ALA A 24 -24.65 10.51 8.01
C ALA A 24 -23.36 10.50 7.18
N PHE A 25 -22.74 9.33 6.98
CA PHE A 25 -21.55 9.21 6.14
C PHE A 25 -21.84 9.48 4.67
N GLU A 26 -22.92 8.95 4.12
CA GLU A 26 -23.31 9.20 2.72
C GLU A 26 -23.58 10.69 2.47
N ALA A 27 -24.28 11.36 3.39
CA ALA A 27 -24.53 12.79 3.32
C ALA A 27 -23.22 13.60 3.33
N ARG A 28 -22.22 13.16 4.10
CA ARG A 28 -20.92 13.83 4.21
C ARG A 28 -20.03 13.60 2.99
N ILE A 29 -20.02 12.40 2.42
CA ILE A 29 -19.22 12.04 1.22
C ILE A 29 -19.78 12.76 -0.02
N ARG A 30 -21.10 12.94 -0.12
CA ARG A 30 -21.73 13.66 -1.24
C ARG A 30 -21.53 15.18 -1.19
N HIS A 31 -21.01 15.72 -0.09
CA HIS A 31 -20.82 17.16 0.04
C HIS A 31 -19.69 17.65 -0.88
N PRO A 32 -19.91 18.70 -1.70
CA PRO A 32 -18.94 19.15 -2.72
C PRO A 32 -17.62 19.71 -2.15
N ALA A 33 -17.57 20.02 -0.85
CA ALA A 33 -16.35 20.38 -0.14
C ALA A 33 -15.53 19.18 0.38
N CYS A 34 -16.01 17.94 0.20
CA CYS A 34 -15.30 16.75 0.65
C CYS A 34 -14.15 16.42 -0.29
N SER A 35 -12.93 16.27 0.24
CA SER A 35 -11.74 15.87 -0.53
C SER A 35 -11.57 14.35 -0.66
N CYS A 36 -12.60 13.58 -0.29
CA CYS A 36 -12.56 12.13 -0.19
C CYS A 36 -13.70 11.52 -1.01
N GLU A 37 -13.42 10.40 -1.67
CA GLU A 37 -14.42 9.55 -2.32
C GLU A 37 -14.60 8.30 -1.45
N GLY A 38 -15.83 7.90 -1.19
CA GLY A 38 -16.11 6.70 -0.40
C GLY A 38 -17.11 5.79 -1.10
N LYS A 39 -16.82 4.49 -1.11
CA LYS A 39 -17.71 3.45 -1.61
C LYS A 39 -18.19 2.60 -0.44
N PHE A 40 -19.51 2.46 -0.32
CA PHE A 40 -20.13 1.55 0.61
C PHE A 40 -20.33 0.17 -0.03
N ALA A 41 -19.87 -0.87 0.66
CA ALA A 41 -20.12 -2.27 0.35
C ALA A 41 -20.75 -2.94 1.58
N ARG A 42 -22.09 -2.91 1.67
CA ARG A 42 -22.88 -3.38 2.83
C ARG A 42 -22.47 -2.69 4.13
N ASN A 43 -21.64 -3.36 4.94
CA ASN A 43 -21.17 -2.90 6.25
C ASN A 43 -19.69 -2.51 6.23
N HIS A 44 -19.08 -2.45 5.05
CA HIS A 44 -17.73 -1.94 4.85
C HIS A 44 -17.82 -0.62 4.07
N LEU A 45 -17.12 0.38 4.55
CA LEU A 45 -16.95 1.67 3.90
C LEU A 45 -15.47 1.79 3.52
N HIS A 46 -15.20 1.84 2.23
CA HIS A 46 -13.88 2.12 1.70
C HIS A 46 -13.78 3.60 1.35
N VAL A 47 -12.96 4.36 2.04
CA VAL A 47 -12.73 5.78 1.77
C VAL A 47 -11.34 5.97 1.17
N GLU A 48 -11.29 6.65 0.04
CA GLU A 48 -10.08 6.99 -0.69
C GLU A 48 -10.01 8.52 -0.88
N VAL A 49 -8.81 9.05 -1.10
CA VAL A 49 -8.68 10.45 -1.51
C VAL A 49 -9.31 10.63 -2.89
N ALA A 50 -10.00 11.76 -3.10
CA ALA A 50 -10.66 12.06 -4.37
C ALA A 50 -9.70 11.89 -5.55
N SER A 51 -10.20 11.32 -6.64
CA SER A 51 -9.45 10.96 -7.85
C SER A 51 -8.59 12.10 -8.39
N ALA A 52 -9.07 13.34 -8.31
CA ALA A 52 -8.35 14.54 -8.76
C ALA A 52 -7.07 14.88 -7.96
N ARG A 53 -6.91 14.33 -6.74
CA ARG A 53 -5.73 14.52 -5.87
C ARG A 53 -5.07 13.20 -5.46
N ARG A 54 -5.42 12.11 -6.13
CA ARG A 54 -4.93 10.77 -5.79
C ARG A 54 -3.49 10.59 -6.26
N HIS A 55 -2.61 10.32 -5.31
CA HIS A 55 -1.24 9.92 -5.57
C HIS A 55 -1.09 8.40 -5.34
N LEU A 56 -0.02 7.82 -5.89
CA LEU A 56 0.33 6.41 -5.67
C LEU A 56 0.49 6.07 -4.18
N TRP A 57 0.84 7.05 -3.35
CA TRP A 57 1.05 6.91 -1.91
C TRP A 57 -0.11 7.43 -1.06
N SER A 58 -1.26 7.77 -1.67
CA SER A 58 -2.43 8.22 -0.92
C SER A 58 -2.97 7.08 -0.04
N PRO A 59 -3.21 7.33 1.25
CA PRO A 59 -3.74 6.32 2.16
C PRO A 59 -5.19 5.99 1.80
N THR A 60 -5.56 4.72 1.96
CA THR A 60 -6.94 4.25 1.93
C THR A 60 -7.40 3.97 3.37
N LEU A 61 -8.65 4.31 3.67
CA LEU A 61 -9.28 4.05 4.96
C LEU A 61 -10.40 3.04 4.78
N ASP A 62 -10.20 1.85 5.31
CA ASP A 62 -11.20 0.79 5.38
C ASP A 62 -11.92 0.87 6.73
N VAL A 63 -13.20 1.25 6.72
CA VAL A 63 -14.05 1.27 7.92
C VAL A 63 -15.02 0.11 7.86
N THR A 64 -15.06 -0.71 8.90
CA THR A 64 -16.07 -1.76 9.08
C THR A 64 -17.04 -1.33 10.16
N LEU A 65 -18.33 -1.37 9.86
CA LEU A 65 -19.41 -1.09 10.81
C LEU A 65 -19.94 -2.41 11.38
N ARG A 66 -20.02 -2.50 12.70
CA ARG A 66 -20.59 -3.65 13.40
C ARG A 66 -21.60 -3.17 14.43
N GLU A 67 -22.81 -3.70 14.37
CA GLU A 67 -23.85 -3.42 15.35
C GLU A 67 -23.61 -4.22 16.64
N THR A 68 -23.88 -3.59 17.78
CA THR A 68 -23.75 -4.13 19.14
C THR A 68 -24.91 -3.62 20.01
N ASP A 69 -25.14 -4.26 21.16
CA ASP A 69 -26.26 -3.90 22.06
C ASP A 69 -26.17 -2.45 22.60
N GLU A 70 -24.98 -1.87 22.62
CA GLU A 70 -24.70 -0.50 23.10
C GLU A 70 -24.60 0.54 21.97
N GLY A 71 -24.75 0.14 20.70
CA GLY A 71 -24.63 1.02 19.52
C GLY A 71 -23.85 0.40 18.37
N THR A 72 -23.29 1.22 17.48
CA THR A 72 -22.50 0.76 16.33
C THR A 72 -21.01 0.98 16.58
N VAL A 73 -20.22 -0.09 16.49
CA VAL A 73 -18.76 -0.05 16.55
C VAL A 73 -18.20 0.18 15.14
N LEU A 74 -17.45 1.27 14.96
CA LEU A 74 -16.70 1.56 13.74
C LEU A 74 -15.26 1.13 13.93
N ARG A 75 -14.78 0.21 13.08
CA ARG A 75 -13.38 -0.20 13.01
C ARG A 75 -12.73 0.31 11.73
N GLY A 76 -11.95 1.37 11.85
CA GLY A 76 -11.13 1.93 10.78
C GLY A 76 -9.74 1.30 10.74
N ARG A 77 -9.27 0.94 9.54
CA ARG A 77 -7.90 0.52 9.27
C ARG A 77 -7.34 1.36 8.14
N PHE A 78 -6.24 2.06 8.41
CA PHE A 78 -5.48 2.73 7.36
C PHE A 78 -4.60 1.71 6.64
N GLY A 79 -4.71 1.70 5.31
CA GLY A 79 -3.93 0.84 4.41
C GLY A 79 -3.21 1.68 3.36
N PRO A 80 -1.98 1.31 2.96
CA PRO A 80 -1.42 1.80 1.71
C PRO A 80 -2.20 1.20 0.54
N HIS A 81 -2.29 1.95 -0.56
CA HIS A 81 -2.93 1.47 -1.77
C HIS A 81 -2.26 0.17 -2.26
N PRO A 82 -3.03 -0.85 -2.72
CA PRO A 82 -2.47 -2.10 -3.25
C PRO A 82 -1.49 -1.93 -4.42
N ASN A 83 -1.43 -0.76 -5.07
CA ASN A 83 -0.57 -0.50 -6.22
C ASN A 83 0.92 -0.39 -5.84
N LEU A 84 1.24 -0.01 -4.59
CA LEU A 84 2.63 0.01 -4.13
C LEU A 84 3.24 -1.40 -4.10
N TRP A 85 2.48 -2.38 -3.61
CA TRP A 85 2.98 -3.75 -3.53
C TRP A 85 3.27 -4.32 -4.92
N THR A 86 2.36 -4.09 -5.88
CA THR A 86 2.57 -4.52 -7.27
C THR A 86 3.79 -3.87 -7.90
N LEU A 87 4.04 -2.58 -7.61
CA LEU A 87 5.25 -1.88 -8.06
C LEU A 87 6.51 -2.55 -7.50
N TYR A 88 6.53 -2.86 -6.20
CA TYR A 88 7.67 -3.56 -5.58
C TYR A 88 7.91 -4.93 -6.20
N VAL A 89 6.86 -5.73 -6.38
CA VAL A 89 6.96 -7.03 -7.05
C VAL A 89 7.50 -6.88 -8.47
N PHE A 90 7.00 -5.92 -9.24
CA PHE A 90 7.47 -5.65 -10.60
C PHE A 90 8.96 -5.27 -10.63
N LEU A 91 9.42 -4.40 -9.72
CA LEU A 91 10.83 -4.01 -9.65
C LEU A 91 11.74 -5.19 -9.30
N TYR A 92 11.35 -6.04 -8.35
CA TYR A 92 12.09 -7.27 -8.03
C TYR A 92 12.06 -8.27 -9.18
N ALA A 93 10.94 -8.42 -9.88
CA ALA A 93 10.85 -9.29 -11.06
C ALA A 93 11.76 -8.80 -12.19
N ALA A 94 11.81 -7.48 -12.44
CA ALA A 94 12.72 -6.88 -13.39
C ALA A 94 14.19 -7.09 -12.99
N ALA A 95 14.52 -6.90 -11.71
CA ALA A 95 15.86 -7.18 -11.19
C ALA A 95 16.24 -8.66 -11.38
N GLY A 96 15.35 -9.59 -11.04
CA GLY A 96 15.56 -11.02 -11.23
C GLY A 96 15.74 -11.39 -12.69
N PHE A 97 14.97 -10.79 -13.59
CA PHE A 97 15.12 -11.01 -15.03
C PHE A 97 16.49 -10.54 -15.53
N VAL A 98 16.93 -9.33 -15.13
CA VAL A 98 18.27 -8.81 -15.47
C VAL A 98 19.37 -9.70 -14.91
N ALA A 99 19.21 -10.23 -13.69
CA ALA A 99 20.17 -11.16 -13.10
C ALA A 99 20.27 -12.46 -13.91
N VAL A 100 19.13 -13.06 -14.28
CA VAL A 100 19.09 -14.31 -15.06
C VAL A 100 19.73 -14.12 -16.44
N VAL A 101 19.38 -13.04 -17.13
CA VAL A 101 19.98 -12.72 -18.46
C VAL A 101 21.48 -12.45 -18.32
N GLY A 102 21.90 -11.66 -17.32
CA GLY A 102 23.30 -11.35 -17.06
C GLY A 102 24.15 -12.59 -16.78
N VAL A 103 23.65 -13.49 -15.92
CA VAL A 103 24.30 -14.77 -15.64
C VAL A 103 24.35 -15.65 -16.90
N SER A 104 23.27 -15.71 -17.67
CA SER A 104 23.23 -16.50 -18.91
C SER A 104 24.29 -16.02 -19.92
N VAL A 105 24.43 -14.70 -20.07
CA VAL A 105 25.47 -14.09 -20.92
C VAL A 105 26.87 -14.34 -20.34
N ALA A 106 27.06 -14.20 -19.03
CA ALA A 106 28.33 -14.48 -18.38
C ALA A 106 28.78 -15.94 -18.57
N MET A 107 27.85 -16.89 -18.50
CA MET A 107 28.12 -18.31 -18.77
C MET A 107 28.55 -18.54 -20.21
N ALA A 108 27.92 -17.87 -21.17
CA ALA A 108 28.33 -17.94 -22.57
C ALA A 108 29.74 -17.34 -22.79
N GLN A 109 30.05 -16.22 -22.13
CA GLN A 109 31.38 -15.58 -22.17
C GLN A 109 32.45 -16.50 -21.57
N LEU A 110 32.15 -17.14 -20.44
CA LEU A 110 33.04 -18.11 -19.81
C LEU A 110 33.38 -19.28 -20.75
N ALA A 111 32.41 -19.76 -21.52
CA ALA A 111 32.61 -20.84 -22.47
C ALA A 111 33.48 -20.43 -23.68
N ILE A 112 33.44 -19.16 -24.08
CA ILE A 112 34.18 -18.62 -25.24
C ILE A 112 35.56 -18.06 -24.82
N GLY A 113 35.82 -17.93 -23.51
CA GLY A 113 37.06 -17.34 -22.98
C GLY A 113 37.05 -15.81 -22.95
N ASP A 114 35.89 -15.20 -23.15
CA ASP A 114 35.69 -13.75 -23.10
C ASP A 114 35.60 -13.24 -21.65
N PRO A 115 35.89 -11.95 -21.41
CA PRO A 115 35.67 -11.34 -20.10
C PRO A 115 34.19 -11.41 -19.71
N LEU A 116 33.94 -11.76 -18.44
CA LEU A 116 32.63 -12.00 -17.81
C LEU A 116 31.81 -10.71 -17.60
N THR A 117 31.67 -9.89 -18.62
CA THR A 117 30.93 -8.62 -18.56
C THR A 117 29.44 -8.82 -18.23
N GLY A 118 28.88 -10.00 -18.50
CA GLY A 118 27.52 -10.37 -18.08
C GLY A 118 27.28 -10.30 -16.56
N LEU A 119 28.33 -10.43 -15.73
CA LEU A 119 28.23 -10.30 -14.28
C LEU A 119 27.84 -8.88 -13.83
N TRP A 120 28.05 -7.85 -14.65
CA TRP A 120 27.54 -6.51 -14.36
C TRP A 120 26.02 -6.46 -14.29
N GLY A 121 25.32 -7.34 -15.02
CA GLY A 121 23.87 -7.51 -14.88
C GLY A 121 23.47 -7.96 -13.47
N LEU A 122 24.23 -8.88 -12.87
CA LEU A 122 24.01 -9.34 -11.49
C LEU A 122 24.29 -8.23 -10.46
N ALA A 123 25.37 -7.47 -10.66
CA ALA A 123 25.68 -6.32 -9.81
C ALA A 123 24.57 -5.25 -9.89
N GLY A 124 24.11 -4.93 -11.10
CA GLY A 124 23.00 -3.99 -11.33
C GLY A 124 21.68 -4.45 -10.71
N ALA A 125 21.32 -5.73 -10.86
CA ALA A 125 20.13 -6.31 -10.26
C ALA A 125 20.17 -6.28 -8.72
N SER A 126 21.34 -6.55 -8.14
CA SER A 126 21.56 -6.49 -6.69
C SER A 126 21.44 -5.06 -6.17
N ALA A 127 22.06 -4.10 -6.87
CA ALA A 127 21.95 -2.67 -6.54
C ALA A 127 20.51 -2.17 -6.61
N LEU A 128 19.75 -2.56 -7.65
CA LEU A 128 18.33 -2.22 -7.77
C LEU A 128 17.53 -2.82 -6.61
N SER A 129 17.75 -4.09 -6.27
CA SER A 129 17.05 -4.75 -5.16
C SER A 129 17.33 -4.07 -3.81
N LEU A 130 18.56 -3.63 -3.57
CA LEU A 130 18.93 -2.87 -2.37
C LEU A 130 18.29 -1.47 -2.35
N ALA A 131 18.23 -0.79 -3.50
CA ALA A 131 17.54 0.48 -3.62
C ALA A 131 16.04 0.33 -3.32
N VAL A 132 15.41 -0.71 -3.88
CA VAL A 132 14.00 -1.05 -3.62
C VAL A 132 13.77 -1.32 -2.14
N TRP A 133 14.59 -2.15 -1.51
CA TRP A 133 14.54 -2.40 -0.07
C TRP A 133 14.71 -1.12 0.76
N GLY A 134 15.64 -0.25 0.37
CA GLY A 134 15.86 1.05 1.01
C GLY A 134 14.62 1.95 0.95
N THR A 135 13.98 2.06 -0.21
CA THR A 135 12.74 2.85 -0.34
C THR A 135 11.61 2.30 0.52
N ALA A 136 11.50 0.98 0.66
CA ALA A 136 10.49 0.35 1.52
C ALA A 136 10.74 0.68 3.01
N GLN A 137 12.00 0.66 3.45
CA GLN A 137 12.39 1.01 4.82
C GLN A 137 12.17 2.50 5.13
N VAL A 138 12.48 3.39 4.18
CA VAL A 138 12.23 4.83 4.33
C VAL A 138 10.73 5.13 4.38
N GLY A 139 9.93 4.49 3.51
CA GLY A 139 8.48 4.62 3.54
C GLY A 139 7.87 4.15 4.86
N ALA A 140 8.40 3.07 5.44
CA ALA A 140 7.98 2.60 6.76
C ALA A 140 8.37 3.58 7.89
N ARG A 141 9.50 4.29 7.76
CA ARG A 141 9.95 5.29 8.76
C ARG A 141 9.14 6.58 8.71
N TRP A 142 8.77 7.06 7.53
CA TRP A 142 7.97 8.27 7.39
C TRP A 142 6.49 8.07 7.71
N GLY A 143 6.02 6.83 7.83
CA GLY A 143 4.70 6.53 8.39
C GLY A 143 4.64 6.59 9.93
N HIS A 144 5.74 6.88 10.62
CA HIS A 144 5.80 6.98 12.09
C HIS A 144 5.71 8.42 12.64
N ASP A 145 5.79 9.45 11.79
CA ASP A 145 5.70 10.87 12.16
C ASP A 145 4.41 11.49 11.60
#